data_AF-A0AAX3P253-F1
#
_entry.id   AF-A0AAX3P253-F1
#
_cell.length_a   1.000
_cell.length_b   1.000
_cell.length_c   1.000
_cell.angle_alpha   90.00
_cell.angle_beta   90.00
_cell.angle_gamma   90.00
#
_symmetry.space_group_name_H-M   'P 1'
#
loop_
_entity.id
_entity.type
_entity.pdbx_description
1 polymer ?
#
loop_
_entity_poly.entity_id
_entity_poly.type
_entity_poly.pdbx_seq_one_letter_code
_entity_poly.pdbx_strand_id
1 'polypeptide(L)'
;MLADRISFSSDANAILPRFDSEGRLIELRCGQIASLWQECVRACALGVSLEVALGAVTGNPARALGLAGKGAIAVGQDADLLLIDPNTLAIQRVMSGGQWRA
;
A
#
# COMPACT_ATOMS: atom_id res chain seq x y z
N MET A 1 7.05 -9.96 15.04
CA MET A 1 6.04 -9.19 15.83
C MET A 1 4.75 -9.20 15.04
N LEU A 2 3.55 -9.14 15.64
CA LEU A 2 2.25 -9.21 14.92
C LEU A 2 2.16 -8.36 13.63
N ALA A 3 2.84 -7.21 13.57
CA ALA A 3 2.86 -6.33 12.41
C ALA A 3 3.45 -6.95 11.12
N ASP A 4 4.34 -7.94 11.20
CA ASP A 4 4.92 -8.63 10.02
C ASP A 4 3.94 -9.57 9.30
N ARG A 5 2.74 -9.76 9.87
CA ARG A 5 1.63 -10.55 9.32
C ARG A 5 0.44 -9.71 8.85
N ILE A 6 0.58 -8.39 8.83
CA ILE A 6 -0.45 -7.47 8.34
C ILE A 6 -0.01 -6.92 6.98
N SER A 7 -0.90 -6.97 6.00
CA SER A 7 -0.71 -6.37 4.68
C SER A 7 -1.92 -5.54 4.28
N PHE A 8 -1.70 -4.48 3.51
CA PHE A 8 -2.78 -3.69 2.94
C PHE A 8 -3.02 -4.08 1.47
N SER A 9 -4.29 -4.06 1.07
CA SER A 9 -4.71 -4.12 -0.33
C SER A 9 -5.69 -2.97 -0.58
N SER A 10 -5.67 -2.40 -1.78
CA SER A 10 -6.56 -1.28 -2.14
C SER A 10 -7.99 -1.71 -2.41
N ASP A 11 -8.19 -2.99 -2.71
CA ASP A 11 -9.41 -3.53 -3.32
C ASP A 11 -9.87 -2.67 -4.53
N ALA A 12 -8.90 -2.13 -5.26
CA ALA A 12 -9.17 -1.20 -6.35
C ALA A 12 -9.99 -1.87 -7.46
N ASN A 13 -10.93 -1.10 -8.03
CA ASN A 13 -11.90 -1.58 -9.02
C ASN A 13 -12.93 -2.59 -8.48
N ALA A 14 -12.87 -2.98 -7.20
CA ALA A 14 -13.95 -3.74 -6.58
C ALA A 14 -15.17 -2.84 -6.32
N ILE A 15 -16.35 -3.45 -6.36
CA ILE A 15 -17.59 -2.80 -5.98
C ILE A 15 -17.76 -2.96 -4.47
N LEU A 16 -17.87 -1.83 -3.77
CA LEU A 16 -18.02 -1.74 -2.33
C LEU A 16 -19.45 -1.29 -2.01
N PRO A 17 -20.39 -2.22 -1.76
CA PRO A 17 -21.77 -1.88 -1.43
C PRO A 17 -21.90 -1.36 0.00
N ARG A 18 -22.73 -0.32 0.18
CA ARG A 18 -23.19 0.12 1.50
C ARG A 18 -24.66 -0.25 1.68
N PHE A 19 -24.95 -0.91 2.78
CA PHE A 19 -26.30 -1.28 3.18
C PHE A 19 -26.76 -0.44 4.37
N ASP A 20 -28.06 -0.17 4.45
CA ASP A 20 -28.68 0.39 5.66
C ASP A 20 -28.91 -0.69 6.73
N SER A 21 -29.50 -0.30 7.87
CA SER A 21 -29.78 -1.22 8.98
C SER A 21 -30.83 -2.29 8.66
N GLU A 22 -31.60 -2.12 7.59
CA GLU A 22 -32.61 -3.06 7.10
C GLU A 22 -32.04 -3.97 5.99
N GLY A 23 -30.75 -3.84 5.68
CA GLY A 23 -30.06 -4.64 4.66
C GLY A 23 -30.33 -4.19 3.22
N ARG A 24 -30.92 -3.01 3.01
CA ARG A 24 -31.15 -2.47 1.66
C ARG A 24 -29.91 -1.79 1.14
N LEU A 25 -29.59 -2.03 -0.12
CA LEU A 25 -28.48 -1.36 -0.80
C LEU A 25 -28.78 0.14 -0.96
N ILE A 26 -27.94 0.99 -0.40
CA ILE A 26 -28.10 2.46 -0.44
C ILE A 26 -26.99 3.18 -1.21
N GLU A 27 -25.86 2.53 -1.47
CA GLU A 27 -24.77 3.11 -2.26
C GLU A 27 -23.87 2.01 -2.83
N LEU A 28 -23.33 2.24 -4.02
CA LEU A 28 -22.22 1.48 -4.58
C LEU A 28 -21.02 2.41 -4.72
N ARG A 29 -19.90 2.02 -4.14
CA ARG A 29 -18.61 2.69 -4.34
C ARG A 29 -17.67 1.79 -5.12
N CYS A 30 -16.66 2.40 -5.72
CA CYS A 30 -15.56 1.69 -6.34
C CYS A 30 -14.30 1.86 -5.49
N GLY A 31 -13.62 0.75 -5.16
CA GLY A 31 -12.33 0.80 -4.49
C GLY A 31 -11.32 1.59 -5.32
N GLN A 32 -10.53 2.44 -4.66
CA GLN A 32 -9.58 3.34 -5.33
C GLN A 32 -8.16 2.82 -5.16
N ILE A 33 -7.37 2.77 -6.25
CA ILE A 33 -5.95 2.37 -6.15
C ILE A 33 -5.15 3.27 -5.22
N ALA A 34 -5.48 4.57 -5.19
CA ALA A 34 -4.85 5.55 -4.32
C ALA A 34 -5.02 5.24 -2.82
N SER A 35 -6.05 4.47 -2.43
CA SER A 35 -6.31 4.13 -1.04
C SER A 35 -5.14 3.38 -0.38
N LEU A 36 -4.38 2.57 -1.14
CA LEU A 36 -3.25 1.82 -0.59
C LEU A 36 -2.20 2.73 0.06
N TRP A 37 -1.80 3.80 -0.64
CA TRP A 37 -0.83 4.76 -0.12
C TRP A 37 -1.47 5.71 0.89
N GLN A 38 -2.71 6.15 0.65
CA GLN A 38 -3.43 7.03 1.58
C GLN A 38 -3.56 6.41 2.97
N GLU A 39 -3.91 5.13 3.05
CA GLU A 39 -4.04 4.43 4.33
C GLU A 39 -2.67 4.12 4.97
N CYS A 40 -1.61 3.92 4.19
CA CYS A 40 -0.24 3.85 4.70
C CYS A 40 0.17 5.17 5.38
N VAL A 41 -0.10 6.31 4.73
CA VAL A 41 0.17 7.65 5.29
C VAL A 41 -0.71 7.93 6.51
N ARG A 42 -1.99 7.54 6.46
CA ARG A 42 -2.92 7.66 7.60
C ARG A 42 -2.43 6.87 8.81
N ALA A 43 -1.92 5.65 8.62
CA ALA A 43 -1.36 4.86 9.71
C ALA A 43 -0.19 5.60 10.39
N CYS A 44 0.67 6.27 9.60
CA CYS A 44 1.74 7.10 10.15
C CYS A 44 1.20 8.27 10.97
N ALA A 45 0.16 8.95 10.47
CA ALA A 45 -0.51 10.04 11.20
C ALA A 45 -1.17 9.58 12.53
N LEU A 46 -1.51 8.29 12.64
CA LEU A 46 -2.04 7.67 13.86
C LEU A 46 -0.93 7.15 14.81
N GLY A 47 0.35 7.40 14.49
CA GLY A 47 1.49 7.05 15.35
C GLY A 47 2.20 5.75 15.01
N VAL A 48 1.84 5.07 13.92
CA VAL A 48 2.62 3.93 13.41
C VAL A 48 3.92 4.45 12.80
N SER A 49 5.06 3.81 13.08
CA SER A 49 6.32 4.22 12.46
C SER A 49 6.28 3.99 10.95
N LEU A 50 6.97 4.85 10.19
CA LEU A 50 7.02 4.73 8.73
C LEU A 50 7.55 3.36 8.29
N GLU A 51 8.54 2.80 9.00
CA GLU A 51 9.08 1.45 8.74
C GLU A 51 8.00 0.36 8.83
N VAL A 52 7.17 0.40 9.88
CA VAL A 52 6.09 -0.58 10.07
C VAL A 52 4.99 -0.39 9.02
N ALA A 53 4.60 0.85 8.74
CA ALA A 53 3.57 1.16 7.73
C ALA A 53 4.03 0.72 6.33
N LEU A 54 5.29 1.01 5.96
CA LEU A 54 5.89 0.54 4.71
C LEU A 54 5.92 -0.98 4.64
N GLY A 55 6.22 -1.66 5.74
CA GLY A 55 6.17 -3.12 5.83
C GLY A 55 4.85 -3.71 5.32
N ALA A 56 3.72 -3.11 5.68
CA ALA A 56 2.38 -3.56 5.29
C ALA A 56 2.07 -3.41 3.78
N VAL A 57 2.79 -2.53 3.07
CA VAL A 57 2.62 -2.29 1.63
C VAL A 57 3.80 -2.77 0.78
N THR A 58 4.85 -3.34 1.39
CA THR A 58 6.07 -3.81 0.70
C THR A 58 6.49 -5.22 1.12
N GLY A 59 7.30 -5.35 2.18
CA GLY A 59 7.93 -6.61 2.58
C GLY A 59 6.94 -7.67 3.06
N ASN A 60 5.85 -7.29 3.72
CA ASN A 60 4.84 -8.24 4.20
C ASN A 60 4.08 -8.91 3.05
N PRO A 61 3.45 -8.17 2.11
CA PRO A 61 2.79 -8.81 0.97
C PRO A 61 3.79 -9.56 0.08
N ALA A 62 5.01 -9.06 -0.12
CA ALA A 62 6.03 -9.79 -0.89
C ALA A 62 6.35 -11.16 -0.27
N ARG A 63 6.51 -11.21 1.05
CA ARG A 63 6.76 -12.47 1.78
C ARG A 63 5.55 -13.40 1.72
N ALA A 64 4.35 -12.88 1.96
CA ALA A 64 3.12 -13.67 1.94
C ALA A 64 2.84 -14.31 0.57
N LEU A 65 3.22 -13.61 -0.51
CA LEU A 65 3.03 -14.05 -1.89
C LEU A 65 4.25 -14.80 -2.48
N GLY A 66 5.36 -14.93 -1.74
CA GLY A 66 6.57 -15.60 -2.22
C GLY A 66 7.32 -14.85 -3.34
N LEU A 67 7.19 -13.52 -3.39
CA LEU A 67 7.81 -12.68 -4.41
C LEU A 67 9.29 -12.44 -4.10
N ALA A 68 10.15 -13.35 -4.55
CA ALA A 68 11.59 -13.17 -4.49
C ALA A 68 12.00 -11.90 -5.27
N GLY A 69 12.90 -11.10 -4.69
CA GLY A 69 13.37 -9.86 -5.32
C GLY A 69 12.50 -8.63 -5.07
N LYS A 70 11.40 -8.74 -4.31
CA LYS A 70 10.46 -7.64 -4.04
C LYS A 70 10.38 -7.28 -2.55
N GLY A 71 9.95 -6.04 -2.29
CA GLY A 71 9.55 -5.60 -0.95
C GLY A 71 10.68 -5.16 -0.02
N ALA A 72 11.92 -5.12 -0.52
CA ALA A 72 13.09 -4.61 0.21
C ALA A 72 14.06 -3.91 -0.76
N ILE A 73 14.82 -2.93 -0.24
CA ILE A 73 15.91 -2.30 -0.96
C ILE A 73 17.21 -2.99 -0.55
N ALA A 74 17.72 -3.86 -1.42
CA ALA A 74 18.98 -4.57 -1.21
C ALA A 74 19.61 -4.98 -2.55
N VAL A 75 20.91 -5.26 -2.55
CA VAL A 75 21.61 -5.77 -3.74
C VAL A 75 20.95 -7.07 -4.20
N GLY A 76 20.66 -7.15 -5.50
CA GLY A 76 19.99 -8.30 -6.12
C GLY A 76 18.46 -8.29 -6.03
N GLN A 77 17.83 -7.27 -5.43
CA GLN A 77 16.39 -7.03 -5.53
C GLN A 77 16.06 -6.22 -6.79
N ASP A 78 14.81 -6.29 -7.22
CA ASP A 78 14.32 -5.49 -8.34
C ASP A 78 14.30 -4.01 -7.95
N ALA A 79 14.70 -3.15 -8.89
CA ALA A 79 14.69 -1.71 -8.72
C ALA A 79 13.26 -1.14 -8.90
N ASP A 80 12.37 -1.53 -7.98
CA ASP A 80 11.02 -1.01 -7.82
C ASP A 80 10.99 -0.06 -6.61
N LEU A 81 11.05 1.24 -6.88
CA LEU A 81 11.32 2.26 -5.87
C LEU A 81 10.30 3.40 -5.94
N LEU A 82 10.01 3.99 -4.79
CA LEU A 82 9.29 5.26 -4.69
C LEU A 82 10.25 6.33 -4.19
N LEU A 83 10.27 7.49 -4.87
CA LEU A 83 10.82 8.72 -4.28
C LEU A 83 9.67 9.46 -3.62
N ILE A 84 9.78 9.70 -2.33
CA ILE A 84 8.75 10.37 -1.53
C ILE A 84 9.29 11.65 -0.93
N ASP A 85 8.44 12.65 -0.79
CA ASP A 85 8.73 13.84 0.00
C ASP A 85 8.81 13.46 1.49
N PRO A 86 9.90 13.80 2.20
CA PRO A 86 10.09 13.34 3.57
C PRO A 86 9.15 13.99 4.60
N ASN A 87 8.53 15.13 4.28
CA ASN A 87 7.67 15.86 5.20
C ASN A 87 6.19 15.53 4.97
N THR A 88 5.79 15.35 3.71
CA THR A 88 4.40 15.14 3.31
C THR A 88 4.10 13.68 2.96
N LEU A 89 5.13 12.85 2.76
CA LEU A 89 5.03 11.49 2.24
C LEU A 89 4.37 11.41 0.86
N ALA A 90 4.31 12.53 0.13
CA ALA A 90 3.81 12.55 -1.24
C ALA A 90 4.77 11.79 -2.17
N ILE A 91 4.23 10.91 -3.02
CA ILE A 91 5.02 10.22 -4.04
C ILE A 91 5.38 11.23 -5.14
N GLN A 92 6.68 11.43 -5.34
CA GLN A 92 7.22 12.33 -6.37
C GLN A 92 7.60 11.58 -7.65
N ARG A 93 8.15 10.37 -7.50
CA ARG A 93 8.59 9.54 -8.64
C ARG A 93 8.35 8.07 -8.33
N VAL A 94 8.08 7.31 -9.39
CA VAL A 94 7.96 5.85 -9.34
C VAL A 94 8.99 5.24 -10.27
N MET A 95 9.78 4.31 -9.78
CA MET A 95 10.63 3.44 -10.57
C MET A 95 10.04 2.03 -10.57
N SER A 96 10.07 1.37 -11.72
CA SER A 96 9.77 -0.05 -11.81
C SER A 96 10.73 -0.73 -12.77
N GLY A 97 11.37 -1.81 -12.29
CA GLY A 97 12.40 -2.54 -13.03
C GLY A 97 13.59 -1.68 -13.45
N GLY A 98 13.97 -0.69 -12.64
CA GLY A 98 15.08 0.22 -12.97
C GLY A 98 14.71 1.39 -13.87
N GLN A 99 13.44 1.51 -14.29
CA GLN A 99 12.97 2.58 -15.16
C GLN A 99 12.07 3.56 -14.42
N TRP A 100 12.39 4.84 -14.45
CA TRP A 100 11.49 5.89 -13.98
C TRP A 100 10.27 5.97 -14.88
N ARG A 101 9.07 5.90 -14.29
CA ARG A 101 7.81 6.08 -15.00
C ARG A 101 7.54 7.57 -15.23
N ALA A 102 7.01 7.88 -16.41
CA ALA A 102 6.56 9.21 -16.80
C ALA A 102 5.20 9.55 -16.17
#